data_AF-A0A1A9UUF1-F1
#
_entry.id   AF-A0A1A9UUF1-F1
#
_cell.length_a   1.000
_cell.length_b   1.000
_cell.length_c   1.000
_cell.angle_alpha   90.00
_cell.angle_beta   90.00
_cell.angle_gamma   90.00
#
_symmetry.space_group_name_H-M   'P 1'
#
loop_
_entity.id
_entity.type
_entity.pdbx_description
1 polymer ?
#
loop_
_entity_poly.entity_id
_entity_poly.type
_entity_poly.pdbx_seq_one_letter_code
_entity_poly.pdbx_strand_id
1 'polypeptide(L)'
;MKISCSLISFRGETFVGGEAGMAVPDTVCTPRAVGISVDINVYEPHLLGGAMAHMIGHNIGMGHDDGRQECYCRDWHGCIMAQSIVGLENVQPYKFSECSKDDYIDALRTGHGLCLLNKPNEIEMRRNCGNKIVEEDEECDCGTFEECATDPCCDGITCKLKSEAQCATGACCEQCRLRPKDHICRDSHNECDLPEYCDGDHGDCPMDVFKKNGSPCGHTKAGISGYCFQGDCPTLNLQCEAIWGYGGAAADRQCFEQFNSKGSINGHCGRDTNDHYIKCEPENVQCGTLQCKEGERQPVTEGVDQLYSRTIISIKGIEYECKATSGQVGSSEFPDHGLVKDGTPCGDNLICLNQTCVSIFPHIDQTKCPTNSQGQECSDRGVCTNTNRCFCDMGWGGIDCSLVVLLTTPLPTEALPTPENTIKMEKKETPYGKL
;
A
#
# COMPACT_ATOMS: atom_id res chain seq x y z
N MET A 1 28.82 3.64 10.67
CA MET A 1 30.26 3.75 11.00
C MET A 1 30.83 4.83 10.07
N LYS A 2 30.94 6.07 10.56
CA LYS A 2 31.38 7.25 9.77
C LYS A 2 32.91 7.33 9.83
N ILE A 3 33.62 6.91 8.78
CA ILE A 3 35.04 7.26 8.63
C ILE A 3 35.34 7.38 7.13
N SER A 4 35.26 8.59 6.57
CA SER A 4 35.65 8.85 5.16
C SER A 4 37.02 9.51 5.01
N CYS A 5 37.50 10.26 6.01
CA CYS A 5 38.89 10.70 6.22
C CYS A 5 38.84 11.67 7.41
N SER A 6 39.75 11.54 8.37
CA SER A 6 39.89 12.54 9.43
C SER A 6 41.00 13.51 9.05
N LEU A 7 40.62 14.70 8.58
CA LEU A 7 41.56 15.80 8.34
C LEU A 7 41.56 16.73 9.54
N ILE A 8 42.74 16.95 10.12
CA ILE A 8 42.93 17.85 11.27
C ILE A 8 43.81 19.00 10.80
N SER A 9 43.31 20.23 10.92
CA SER A 9 44.08 21.43 10.64
C SER A 9 44.45 22.14 11.94
N PHE A 10 45.73 22.47 12.08
CA PHE A 10 46.25 23.25 13.21
C PHE A 10 46.59 24.68 12.76
N ARG A 11 46.25 25.65 13.60
CA ARG A 11 46.48 27.08 13.36
C ARG A 11 47.59 27.60 14.26
N GLY A 12 48.63 28.19 13.67
CA GLY A 12 49.70 28.86 14.42
C GLY A 12 50.84 27.96 14.91
N GLU A 13 50.90 26.71 14.49
CA GLU A 13 52.01 25.78 14.75
C GLU A 13 52.67 25.36 13.44
N THR A 14 53.99 25.30 13.35
CA THR A 14 54.73 24.86 12.15
C THR A 14 55.46 23.55 12.42
N PHE A 15 55.46 22.63 11.45
CA PHE A 15 56.29 21.42 11.54
C PHE A 15 57.77 21.79 11.58
N VAL A 16 58.55 21.10 12.42
CA VAL A 16 59.99 21.32 12.58
C VAL A 16 60.76 21.12 11.27
N GLY A 17 60.22 20.30 10.36
CA GLY A 17 60.79 20.04 9.03
C GLY A 17 60.42 21.05 7.93
N GLY A 18 59.56 22.04 8.22
CA GLY A 18 59.12 23.03 7.21
C GLY A 18 58.03 22.53 6.24
N GLU A 19 57.53 21.32 6.43
CA GLU A 19 56.43 20.76 5.64
C GLU A 19 55.09 21.45 5.94
N ALA A 20 54.18 21.50 4.97
CA ALA A 20 52.83 22.06 5.18
C ALA A 20 51.77 21.01 5.59
N GLY A 21 52.12 19.72 5.58
CA GLY A 21 51.22 18.63 6.00
C GLY A 21 51.85 17.24 5.96
N MET A 22 51.23 16.26 6.63
CA MET A 22 51.59 14.84 6.63
C MET A 22 50.34 13.93 6.64
N ALA A 23 50.34 12.87 5.82
CA ALA A 23 49.23 11.93 5.68
C ALA A 23 49.76 10.50 5.52
N VAL A 24 48.91 9.53 5.81
CA VAL A 24 49.28 8.11 5.68
C VAL A 24 48.77 7.60 4.33
N PRO A 25 49.67 7.27 3.37
CA PRO A 25 49.25 6.90 2.04
C PRO A 25 48.44 5.59 2.02
N ASP A 26 47.55 5.45 1.04
CA ASP A 26 46.75 4.24 0.78
C ASP A 26 45.82 3.80 1.93
N THR A 27 45.48 4.70 2.86
CA THR A 27 44.71 4.34 4.06
C THR A 27 43.23 4.67 4.00
N VAL A 28 42.72 5.24 2.91
CA VAL A 28 41.29 5.59 2.80
C VAL A 28 40.39 4.39 3.11
N CYS A 29 39.27 4.65 3.78
CA CYS A 29 38.34 3.62 4.29
C CYS A 29 38.87 2.76 5.45
N THR A 30 40.03 3.10 6.02
CA THR A 30 40.54 2.47 7.25
C THR A 30 40.54 3.47 8.41
N PRO A 31 40.63 3.00 9.67
CA PRO A 31 40.85 3.87 10.82
C PRO A 31 42.16 4.70 10.76
N ARG A 32 43.04 4.41 9.81
CA ARG A 32 44.32 5.11 9.60
C ARG A 32 44.23 6.23 8.56
N ALA A 33 43.06 6.44 7.96
CA ALA A 33 42.77 7.52 6.99
C ALA A 33 42.84 8.91 7.64
N VAL A 34 44.05 9.38 7.92
CA VAL A 34 44.32 10.62 8.64
C VAL A 34 45.30 11.48 7.86
N GLY A 35 44.97 12.76 7.71
CA GLY A 35 45.87 13.78 7.20
C GLY A 35 45.92 14.98 8.14
N ILE A 36 47.11 15.53 8.35
CA ILE A 36 47.33 16.74 9.15
C ILE A 36 47.87 17.80 8.21
N SER A 37 47.29 19.00 8.25
CA SER A 37 47.78 20.17 7.50
C SER A 37 47.92 21.37 8.41
N VAL A 38 48.95 22.18 8.16
CA VAL A 38 49.21 23.42 8.89
C VAL A 38 48.69 24.58 8.07
N ASP A 39 47.94 25.47 8.72
CA ASP A 39 47.56 26.75 8.13
C ASP A 39 48.78 27.69 8.07
N ILE A 40 49.40 27.75 6.90
CA ILE A 40 50.59 28.58 6.62
C ILE A 40 50.26 30.07 6.50
N ASN A 41 49.03 30.43 6.10
CA ASN A 41 48.57 31.81 6.03
C ASN A 41 47.04 31.88 6.07
N VAL A 42 46.51 32.36 7.20
CA VAL A 42 45.07 32.48 7.47
C VAL A 42 44.36 33.39 6.46
N TYR A 43 45.07 34.33 5.84
CA TYR A 43 44.50 35.24 4.85
C TYR A 43 44.44 34.64 3.43
N GLU A 44 45.04 33.46 3.23
CA GLU A 44 45.14 32.76 1.94
C GLU A 44 44.60 31.32 2.05
N PRO A 45 43.28 31.14 2.28
CA PRO A 45 42.68 29.82 2.51
C PRO A 45 42.82 28.86 1.33
N HIS A 46 43.14 29.38 0.14
CA HIS A 46 43.39 28.57 -1.06
C HIS A 46 44.67 27.73 -0.92
N LEU A 47 45.70 28.21 -0.21
CA LEU A 47 46.93 27.46 0.06
C LEU A 47 46.66 26.27 0.98
N LEU A 48 45.85 26.50 2.04
CA LEU A 48 45.39 25.44 2.92
C LEU A 48 44.53 24.42 2.15
N GLY A 49 43.64 24.89 1.26
CA GLY A 49 42.85 24.03 0.39
C GLY A 49 43.71 23.14 -0.51
N GLY A 50 44.77 23.69 -1.09
CA GLY A 50 45.75 22.94 -1.89
C GLY A 50 46.53 21.91 -1.08
N ALA A 51 47.01 22.29 0.11
CA ALA A 51 47.68 21.38 1.03
C ALA A 51 46.76 20.23 1.47
N MET A 52 45.50 20.52 1.81
CA MET A 52 44.50 19.50 2.15
C MET A 52 44.21 18.56 0.98
N ALA A 53 44.10 19.08 -0.24
CA ALA A 53 43.92 18.27 -1.44
C ALA A 53 45.11 17.33 -1.68
N HIS A 54 46.35 17.81 -1.47
CA HIS A 54 47.56 16.99 -1.51
C HIS A 54 47.52 15.87 -0.47
N MET A 55 47.10 16.17 0.78
CA MET A 55 47.00 15.18 1.84
C MET A 55 45.92 14.12 1.57
N ILE A 56 44.76 14.55 1.04
CA ILE A 56 43.70 13.63 0.62
C ILE A 56 44.21 12.73 -0.50
N GLY A 57 44.97 13.29 -1.46
CA GLY A 57 45.61 12.56 -2.55
C GLY A 57 46.38 11.34 -2.05
N HIS A 58 47.26 11.51 -1.05
CA HIS A 58 47.96 10.38 -0.43
C HIS A 58 47.00 9.35 0.17
N ASN A 59 46.00 9.78 0.95
CA ASN A 59 45.05 8.85 1.58
C ASN A 59 44.30 8.00 0.55
N ILE A 60 43.95 8.57 -0.62
CA ILE A 60 43.25 7.89 -1.71
C ILE A 60 44.18 7.18 -2.71
N GLY A 61 45.49 7.14 -2.42
CA GLY A 61 46.48 6.31 -3.12
C GLY A 61 47.27 6.99 -4.22
N MET A 62 47.29 8.32 -4.27
CA MET A 62 48.14 9.09 -5.20
C MET A 62 49.52 9.31 -4.57
N GLY A 63 50.60 9.06 -5.32
CA GLY A 63 51.95 9.43 -4.90
C GLY A 63 52.45 10.74 -5.54
N HIS A 64 53.66 11.17 -5.19
CA HIS A 64 54.25 12.39 -5.76
C HIS A 64 54.58 12.26 -7.25
N ASP A 65 54.37 13.35 -7.99
CA ASP A 65 54.66 13.45 -9.42
C ASP A 65 56.18 13.51 -9.72
N ASP A 66 56.99 14.00 -8.77
CA ASP A 66 58.42 14.22 -8.94
C ASP A 66 59.22 12.92 -9.09
N GLY A 67 60.20 12.92 -10.00
CA GLY A 67 61.14 11.81 -10.17
C GLY A 67 60.56 10.54 -10.82
N ARG A 68 59.29 10.55 -11.23
CA ARG A 68 58.65 9.46 -11.99
C ARG A 68 59.01 9.54 -13.48
N GLN A 69 59.44 8.42 -14.05
CA GLN A 69 59.61 8.33 -15.51
C GLN A 69 58.23 8.46 -16.18
N GLU A 70 58.14 9.29 -17.22
CA GLU A 70 56.92 9.55 -18.00
C GLU A 70 55.79 10.33 -17.29
N CYS A 71 56.04 10.87 -16.09
CA CYS A 71 55.07 11.74 -15.44
C CYS A 71 55.33 13.22 -15.74
N TYR A 72 54.47 13.83 -16.57
CA TYR A 72 54.59 15.24 -16.94
C TYR A 72 53.33 16.01 -16.52
N CYS A 73 53.50 16.92 -15.56
CA CYS A 73 52.49 17.93 -15.28
C CYS A 73 52.46 18.96 -16.41
N ARG A 74 51.35 19.00 -17.18
CA ARG A 74 51.18 19.92 -18.32
C ARG A 74 50.53 21.26 -17.93
N ASP A 75 50.21 21.46 -16.66
CA ASP A 75 49.64 22.72 -16.19
C ASP A 75 50.74 23.76 -15.96
N TRP A 76 50.43 25.01 -16.33
CA TRP A 76 51.37 26.13 -16.23
C TRP A 76 51.81 26.39 -14.78
N HIS A 77 50.92 26.17 -13.81
CA HIS A 77 51.20 26.45 -12.39
C HIS A 77 51.69 25.24 -11.60
N GLY A 78 51.90 24.09 -12.25
CA GLY A 78 52.23 22.82 -11.58
C GLY A 78 50.99 22.00 -11.19
N CYS A 79 51.22 20.86 -10.54
CA CYS A 79 50.18 19.88 -10.19
C CYS A 79 50.12 19.66 -8.67
N ILE A 80 48.93 19.28 -8.17
CA ILE A 80 48.66 19.16 -6.73
C ILE A 80 49.61 18.18 -6.03
N MET A 81 50.03 17.10 -6.69
CA MET A 81 50.90 16.06 -6.11
C MET A 81 52.40 16.31 -6.29
N ALA A 82 52.81 17.53 -6.68
CA ALA A 82 54.20 17.93 -6.57
C ALA A 82 54.65 18.00 -5.10
N GLN A 83 55.93 17.74 -4.82
CA GLN A 83 56.53 17.79 -3.50
C GLN A 83 56.49 19.19 -2.89
N SER A 84 56.50 20.24 -3.73
CA SER A 84 56.26 21.63 -3.31
C SER A 84 54.78 21.99 -3.50
N ILE A 85 54.11 22.32 -2.39
CA ILE A 85 52.68 22.67 -2.37
C ILE A 85 52.42 24.02 -3.05
N VAL A 86 53.35 24.97 -2.93
CA VAL A 86 53.41 26.15 -3.80
C VAL A 86 54.02 25.71 -5.12
N GLY A 87 53.25 25.81 -6.19
CA GLY A 87 53.66 25.38 -7.52
C GLY A 87 54.72 26.31 -8.12
N LEU A 88 54.80 26.32 -9.44
CA LEU A 88 55.69 27.23 -10.16
C LEU A 88 55.18 28.68 -9.96
N GLU A 89 56.10 29.64 -9.77
CA GLU A 89 55.81 31.08 -9.62
C GLU A 89 54.98 31.48 -8.36
N ASN A 90 55.02 30.69 -7.29
CA ASN A 90 54.23 30.91 -6.04
C ASN A 90 52.71 30.86 -6.24
N VAL A 91 52.24 30.19 -7.30
CA VAL A 91 50.81 29.98 -7.54
C VAL A 91 50.42 28.56 -7.12
N GLN A 92 49.33 28.41 -6.38
CA GLN A 92 48.83 27.10 -5.95
C GLN A 92 48.28 26.29 -7.14
N PRO A 93 48.77 25.06 -7.38
CA PRO A 93 48.18 24.12 -8.33
C PRO A 93 46.73 23.77 -7.98
N TYR A 94 45.90 23.66 -9.00
CA TYR A 94 44.48 23.26 -8.87
C TYR A 94 44.12 22.01 -9.70
N LYS A 95 45.11 21.39 -10.36
CA LYS A 95 44.93 20.18 -11.16
C LYS A 95 45.83 19.05 -10.68
N PHE A 96 45.33 17.82 -10.82
CA PHE A 96 46.12 16.60 -10.71
C PHE A 96 46.80 16.29 -12.04
N SER A 97 47.96 15.62 -11.99
CA SER A 97 48.60 15.06 -13.18
C SER A 97 47.82 13.84 -13.69
N GLU A 98 48.09 13.42 -14.94
CA GLU A 98 47.52 12.15 -15.45
C GLU A 98 48.02 10.95 -14.62
N CYS A 99 49.24 11.01 -14.08
CA CYS A 99 49.81 9.93 -13.24
C CYS A 99 49.08 9.82 -11.90
N SER A 100 48.77 10.96 -11.27
CA SER A 100 47.96 11.00 -10.04
C SER A 100 46.56 10.41 -10.30
N LYS A 101 46.00 10.65 -11.49
CA LYS A 101 44.71 10.10 -11.89
C LYS A 101 44.79 8.59 -12.14
N ASP A 102 45.85 8.11 -12.78
CA ASP A 102 46.09 6.68 -12.99
C ASP A 102 46.29 5.95 -11.66
N ASP A 103 47.09 6.49 -10.74
CA ASP A 103 47.29 5.98 -9.37
C ASP A 103 45.93 5.80 -8.65
N TYR A 104 45.07 6.81 -8.72
CA TYR A 104 43.74 6.76 -8.11
C TYR A 104 42.82 5.72 -8.75
N ILE A 105 42.83 5.59 -10.08
CA ILE A 105 42.04 4.58 -10.80
C ILE A 105 42.50 3.17 -10.42
N ASP A 106 43.81 2.94 -10.30
CA ASP A 106 44.35 1.64 -9.92
C ASP A 106 44.08 1.31 -8.45
N ALA A 107 44.10 2.30 -7.55
CA ALA A 107 43.63 2.15 -6.17
C ALA A 107 42.15 1.71 -6.13
N LEU A 108 41.27 2.34 -6.93
CA LEU A 108 39.87 1.93 -7.02
C LEU A 108 39.70 0.50 -7.56
N ARG A 109 40.49 0.11 -8.57
CA ARG A 109 40.43 -1.24 -9.17
C ARG A 109 40.85 -2.35 -8.21
N THR A 110 41.76 -2.06 -7.28
CA THR A 110 42.20 -3.00 -6.24
C THR A 110 41.26 -3.05 -5.03
N GLY A 111 40.16 -2.29 -5.07
CA GLY A 111 39.15 -2.24 -4.00
C GLY A 111 39.46 -1.24 -2.88
N HIS A 112 40.55 -0.47 -2.99
CA HIS A 112 40.79 0.67 -2.11
C HIS A 112 39.77 1.78 -2.43
N GLY A 113 39.11 2.35 -1.42
CA GLY A 113 38.15 3.46 -1.63
C GLY A 113 36.68 3.06 -1.80
N LEU A 114 36.30 1.78 -1.66
CA LEU A 114 34.89 1.32 -1.72
C LEU A 114 33.93 2.11 -0.80
N CYS A 115 34.41 2.58 0.37
CA CYS A 115 33.60 3.40 1.28
C CYS A 115 33.25 4.80 0.73
N LEU A 116 34.02 5.30 -0.25
CA LEU A 116 33.83 6.63 -0.87
C LEU A 116 32.69 6.63 -1.89
N LEU A 117 32.18 5.45 -2.28
CA LEU A 117 31.02 5.32 -3.15
C LEU A 117 29.70 5.65 -2.43
N ASN A 118 29.75 5.78 -1.10
CA ASN A 118 28.64 6.29 -0.31
C ASN A 118 28.69 7.83 -0.34
N LYS A 119 27.77 8.48 -1.07
CA LYS A 119 27.65 9.94 -1.11
C LYS A 119 27.32 10.48 0.30
N PRO A 120 28.14 11.37 0.90
CA PRO A 120 27.87 11.88 2.24
C PRO A 120 26.98 13.14 2.19
N ASN A 121 25.78 13.01 2.78
CA ASN A 121 24.88 14.08 3.25
C ASN A 121 24.17 14.97 2.19
N GLU A 122 23.14 14.42 1.56
CA GLU A 122 21.76 14.72 1.95
C GLU A 122 21.11 13.37 2.23
N ILE A 123 19.97 13.31 2.93
CA ILE A 123 19.28 12.08 3.31
C ILE A 123 19.89 11.51 4.61
N GLU A 124 19.38 11.97 5.77
CA GLU A 124 18.91 10.96 6.72
C GLU A 124 18.20 9.92 5.87
N MET A 125 18.73 8.70 5.73
CA MET A 125 17.98 7.61 5.13
C MET A 125 16.61 7.61 5.81
N ARG A 126 15.62 8.22 5.15
CA ARG A 126 14.26 7.74 5.14
C ARG A 126 14.45 6.31 4.74
N ARG A 127 14.55 5.42 5.73
CA ARG A 127 14.83 4.00 5.52
C ARG A 127 13.70 3.34 4.72
N ASN A 128 12.69 4.13 4.37
CA ASN A 128 11.39 3.75 3.94
C ASN A 128 11.11 4.31 2.53
N CYS A 129 11.66 5.47 2.15
CA CYS A 129 11.58 5.95 0.76
C CYS A 129 12.04 4.89 -0.25
N GLY A 130 11.10 4.46 -1.08
CA GLY A 130 11.25 3.41 -2.07
C GLY A 130 10.65 2.06 -1.66
N ASN A 131 9.86 2.01 -0.59
CA ASN A 131 9.14 0.83 -0.12
C ASN A 131 7.67 0.80 -0.56
N LYS A 132 7.21 1.80 -1.33
CA LYS A 132 5.83 1.99 -1.84
C LYS A 132 4.83 2.35 -0.75
N ILE A 133 5.28 2.85 0.39
CA ILE A 133 4.44 3.27 1.51
C ILE A 133 4.76 4.74 1.79
N VAL A 134 3.79 5.61 1.51
CA VAL A 134 3.91 7.04 1.82
C VAL A 134 3.83 7.23 3.32
N GLU A 135 4.93 7.68 3.92
CA GLU A 135 5.02 7.99 5.35
C GLU A 135 4.85 9.49 5.63
N GLU A 136 4.77 9.89 6.91
CA GLU A 136 4.44 11.28 7.32
C GLU A 136 5.36 12.35 6.72
N ASP A 137 6.59 11.99 6.34
CA ASP A 137 7.57 12.91 5.78
C ASP A 137 7.68 12.83 4.24
N GLU A 138 7.02 11.86 3.60
CA GLU A 138 7.00 11.64 2.15
C GLU A 138 5.74 12.25 1.51
N GLU A 139 5.85 12.70 0.25
CA GLU A 139 4.67 13.15 -0.52
C GLU A 139 4.21 12.11 -1.53
N CYS A 140 5.10 11.17 -1.87
CA CYS A 140 4.83 10.05 -2.75
C CYS A 140 5.93 8.99 -2.58
N ASP A 141 5.59 7.73 -2.83
CA ASP A 141 6.54 6.63 -2.91
C ASP A 141 6.12 5.67 -4.03
N CYS A 142 6.85 5.75 -5.13
CA CYS A 142 6.71 4.96 -6.35
C CYS A 142 7.48 3.63 -6.30
N GLY A 143 8.19 3.35 -5.19
CA GLY A 143 9.05 2.18 -5.02
C GLY A 143 10.51 2.48 -5.35
N THR A 144 11.23 1.46 -5.77
CA THR A 144 12.68 1.58 -5.98
C THR A 144 13.02 2.61 -7.06
N PHE A 145 14.25 3.13 -7.03
CA PHE A 145 14.73 4.11 -8.00
C PHE A 145 14.48 3.69 -9.47
N GLU A 146 14.63 2.41 -9.79
CA GLU A 146 14.39 1.88 -11.14
C GLU A 146 12.91 1.88 -11.51
N GLU A 147 12.03 1.49 -10.58
CA GLU A 147 10.56 1.52 -10.78
C GLU A 147 10.08 2.96 -10.99
N CYS A 148 10.58 3.87 -10.18
CA CYS A 148 10.19 5.28 -10.21
C CYS A 148 10.76 6.07 -11.39
N ALA A 149 11.76 5.54 -12.10
CA ALA A 149 12.31 6.21 -13.28
C ALA A 149 11.25 6.47 -14.36
N THR A 150 10.18 5.66 -14.37
CA THR A 150 9.05 5.79 -15.31
C THR A 150 7.86 6.57 -14.76
N ASP A 151 7.85 6.87 -13.46
CA ASP A 151 6.74 7.59 -12.81
C ASP A 151 6.79 9.08 -13.19
N PRO A 152 5.74 9.65 -13.81
CA PRO A 152 5.76 11.06 -14.20
C PRO A 152 5.53 12.04 -13.04
N CYS A 153 5.08 11.56 -11.88
CA CYS A 153 4.57 12.36 -10.78
C CYS A 153 5.49 12.36 -9.55
N CYS A 154 6.23 11.28 -9.31
CA CYS A 154 7.07 11.11 -8.12
C CYS A 154 8.56 11.05 -8.45
N ASP A 155 9.39 11.66 -7.60
CA ASP A 155 10.84 11.55 -7.63
C ASP A 155 11.28 10.43 -6.66
N GLY A 156 11.75 9.31 -7.20
CA GLY A 156 12.12 8.12 -6.42
C GLY A 156 13.46 8.21 -5.68
N ILE A 157 14.16 9.34 -5.75
CA ILE A 157 15.32 9.60 -4.88
C ILE A 157 14.86 10.35 -3.62
N THR A 158 13.89 11.24 -3.76
CA THR A 158 13.48 12.17 -2.71
C THR A 158 12.13 11.82 -2.07
N CYS A 159 11.33 10.95 -2.68
CA CYS A 159 9.95 10.66 -2.30
C CYS A 159 9.11 11.93 -2.19
N LYS A 160 9.30 12.80 -3.19
CA LYS A 160 8.63 14.10 -3.35
C LYS A 160 7.99 14.20 -4.72
N LEU A 161 6.92 14.99 -4.80
CA LEU A 161 6.22 15.23 -6.05
C LEU A 161 7.12 16.00 -7.03
N LYS A 162 7.10 15.59 -8.30
CA LYS A 162 7.75 16.32 -9.40
C LYS A 162 7.06 17.66 -9.63
N SER A 163 7.78 18.61 -10.22
CA SER A 163 7.22 19.92 -10.57
C SER A 163 5.94 19.76 -11.39
N GLU A 164 4.87 20.45 -10.99
CA GLU A 164 3.53 20.43 -11.60
C GLU A 164 2.62 19.23 -11.23
N ALA A 165 3.13 18.25 -10.48
CA ALA A 165 2.30 17.17 -9.94
C ALA A 165 1.54 17.63 -8.68
N GLN A 166 0.27 17.25 -8.57
CA GLN A 166 -0.58 17.46 -7.38
C GLN A 166 -0.74 16.18 -6.56
N CYS A 167 -0.53 15.03 -7.18
CA CYS A 167 -0.59 13.71 -6.59
C CYS A 167 0.30 12.77 -7.41
N ALA A 168 0.62 11.60 -6.85
CA ALA A 168 1.35 10.55 -7.57
C ALA A 168 0.61 9.21 -7.59
N THR A 169 -0.01 8.84 -6.47
CA THR A 169 -0.68 7.56 -6.25
C THR A 169 -2.13 7.73 -5.83
N GLY A 170 -2.88 6.64 -5.86
CA GLY A 170 -4.25 6.55 -5.35
C GLY A 170 -5.35 6.68 -6.41
N ALA A 171 -6.55 6.24 -6.07
CA ALA A 171 -7.72 6.22 -6.98
C ALA A 171 -8.25 7.62 -7.33
N CYS A 172 -7.93 8.62 -6.52
CA CYS A 172 -8.22 10.03 -6.76
C CYS A 172 -7.10 10.77 -7.51
N CYS A 173 -6.09 10.06 -8.02
CA CYS A 173 -5.03 10.65 -8.84
C CYS A 173 -5.13 10.19 -10.31
N GLU A 174 -5.26 11.14 -11.23
CA GLU A 174 -5.22 10.87 -12.67
C GLU A 174 -4.19 11.77 -13.33
N GLN A 175 -3.20 11.17 -13.99
CA GLN A 175 -2.15 11.92 -14.73
C GLN A 175 -1.47 13.01 -13.88
N CYS A 176 -1.07 12.65 -12.66
CA CYS A 176 -0.46 13.55 -11.67
C CYS A 176 -1.37 14.70 -11.20
N ARG A 177 -2.68 14.64 -11.46
CA ARG A 177 -3.66 15.64 -11.05
C ARG A 177 -4.75 15.02 -10.19
N LEU A 178 -5.19 15.80 -9.21
CA LEU A 178 -6.27 15.39 -8.33
C LEU A 178 -7.58 15.32 -9.10
N ARG A 179 -8.31 14.21 -8.91
CA ARG A 179 -9.71 14.09 -9.33
C ARG A 179 -10.52 15.18 -8.63
N PRO A 180 -11.55 15.73 -9.29
CA PRO A 180 -12.41 16.72 -8.65
C PRO A 180 -13.14 16.12 -7.46
N LYS A 181 -13.51 16.99 -6.51
CA LYS A 181 -14.40 16.63 -5.42
C LYS A 181 -15.68 15.96 -5.95
N ASP A 182 -16.22 15.01 -5.19
CA ASP A 182 -17.43 14.25 -5.51
C ASP A 182 -17.25 13.26 -6.69
N HIS A 183 -16.00 12.99 -7.13
CA HIS A 183 -15.69 11.87 -8.02
C HIS A 183 -15.68 10.55 -7.24
N ILE A 184 -16.44 9.54 -7.67
CA ILE A 184 -16.47 8.23 -7.02
C ILE A 184 -15.11 7.55 -7.21
N CYS A 185 -14.41 7.27 -6.12
CA CYS A 185 -13.13 6.55 -6.14
C CYS A 185 -13.25 5.10 -5.70
N ARG A 186 -14.30 4.76 -4.94
CA ARG A 186 -14.67 3.39 -4.63
C ARG A 186 -16.19 3.25 -4.67
N ASP A 187 -16.66 2.28 -5.45
CA ASP A 187 -18.07 1.93 -5.49
C ASP A 187 -18.46 1.10 -4.25
N SER A 188 -19.72 1.19 -3.83
CA SER A 188 -20.25 0.32 -2.79
C SER A 188 -20.27 -1.15 -3.25
N HIS A 189 -19.72 -2.06 -2.45
CA HIS A 189 -19.68 -3.48 -2.76
C HIS A 189 -21.01 -4.20 -2.54
N ASN A 190 -21.79 -3.73 -1.56
CA ASN A 190 -23.08 -4.32 -1.21
C ASN A 190 -23.99 -3.25 -0.55
N GLU A 191 -25.20 -3.63 -0.15
CA GLU A 191 -26.18 -2.69 0.40
C GLU A 191 -25.82 -2.11 1.79
N CYS A 192 -24.88 -2.71 2.51
CA CYS A 192 -24.37 -2.25 3.81
C CYS A 192 -23.11 -1.39 3.69
N ASP A 193 -22.51 -1.37 2.51
CA ASP A 193 -21.33 -0.59 2.17
C ASP A 193 -21.75 0.71 1.47
N LEU A 194 -20.97 1.78 1.62
CA LEU A 194 -21.25 3.09 1.01
C LEU A 194 -20.14 3.43 0.02
N PRO A 195 -20.43 4.17 -1.07
CA PRO A 195 -19.38 4.62 -1.96
C PRO A 195 -18.58 5.77 -1.35
N GLU A 196 -17.29 5.85 -1.66
CA GLU A 196 -16.44 6.99 -1.32
C GLU A 196 -16.17 7.88 -2.52
N TYR A 197 -16.01 9.15 -2.19
CA TYR A 197 -15.80 10.22 -3.13
C TYR A 197 -14.49 10.93 -2.83
N CYS A 198 -13.74 11.26 -3.87
CA CYS A 198 -12.58 12.12 -3.76
C CYS A 198 -12.94 13.44 -3.08
N ASP A 199 -12.08 13.89 -2.17
CA ASP A 199 -12.20 15.19 -1.53
C ASP A 199 -11.75 16.34 -2.44
N GLY A 200 -10.92 16.02 -3.44
CA GLY A 200 -10.27 16.97 -4.34
C GLY A 200 -8.96 17.54 -3.81
N ASP A 201 -8.51 17.07 -2.64
CA ASP A 201 -7.33 17.56 -1.92
C ASP A 201 -6.23 16.48 -1.83
N HIS A 202 -6.60 15.19 -1.87
CA HIS A 202 -5.66 14.05 -1.78
C HIS A 202 -5.79 13.05 -2.95
N GLY A 203 -4.68 12.40 -3.31
CA GLY A 203 -4.65 11.41 -4.39
C GLY A 203 -5.25 10.06 -4.01
N ASP A 204 -5.27 9.74 -2.72
CA ASP A 204 -5.89 8.53 -2.20
C ASP A 204 -7.40 8.70 -1.97
N CYS A 205 -8.14 7.61 -2.16
CA CYS A 205 -9.55 7.59 -1.81
C CYS A 205 -9.69 7.70 -0.29
N PRO A 206 -10.68 8.45 0.25
CA PRO A 206 -10.91 8.49 1.68
C PRO A 206 -11.12 7.10 2.29
N MET A 207 -10.94 7.01 3.60
CA MET A 207 -11.16 5.77 4.35
C MET A 207 -12.57 5.21 4.08
N ASP A 208 -12.62 3.90 3.89
CA ASP A 208 -13.84 3.12 3.71
C ASP A 208 -14.85 3.39 4.84
N VAL A 209 -16.07 3.79 4.45
CA VAL A 209 -17.20 4.05 5.32
C VAL A 209 -18.38 3.16 4.93
N PHE A 210 -19.04 2.63 5.96
CA PHE A 210 -20.16 1.72 5.76
C PHE A 210 -21.26 1.98 6.78
N LYS A 211 -22.43 1.38 6.55
CA LYS A 211 -23.58 1.49 7.46
C LYS A 211 -23.25 0.85 8.80
N LYS A 212 -23.73 1.45 9.88
CA LYS A 212 -23.52 0.89 11.22
C LYS A 212 -24.04 -0.54 11.37
N ASN A 213 -23.35 -1.28 12.22
CA ASN A 213 -23.79 -2.61 12.64
C ASN A 213 -25.23 -2.58 13.15
N GLY A 214 -26.02 -3.58 12.77
CA GLY A 214 -27.43 -3.67 13.14
C GLY A 214 -28.39 -2.95 12.18
N SER A 215 -27.89 -2.20 11.19
CA SER A 215 -28.74 -1.66 10.13
C SER A 215 -29.39 -2.81 9.36
N PRO A 216 -30.70 -2.78 9.07
CA PRO A 216 -31.37 -3.89 8.38
C PRO A 216 -30.88 -4.03 6.94
N CYS A 217 -30.74 -5.27 6.48
CA CYS A 217 -30.32 -5.60 5.12
C CYS A 217 -30.96 -6.93 4.65
N GLY A 218 -30.80 -7.29 3.38
CA GLY A 218 -31.37 -8.51 2.81
C GLY A 218 -32.89 -8.41 2.73
N HIS A 219 -33.40 -7.33 2.13
CA HIS A 219 -34.84 -7.14 2.00
C HIS A 219 -35.45 -8.17 1.03
N THR A 220 -36.20 -9.12 1.58
CA THR A 220 -36.94 -10.13 0.83
C THR A 220 -38.45 -9.87 0.90
N LYS A 221 -39.24 -10.60 0.10
CA LYS A 221 -40.72 -10.56 0.20
C LYS A 221 -41.24 -10.99 1.59
N ALA A 222 -40.44 -11.73 2.35
CA ALA A 222 -40.77 -12.19 3.69
C ALA A 222 -40.33 -11.19 4.79
N GLY A 223 -39.64 -10.10 4.44
CA GLY A 223 -39.09 -9.11 5.36
C GLY A 223 -37.57 -9.02 5.29
N ILE A 224 -36.97 -8.49 6.35
CA ILE A 224 -35.52 -8.31 6.51
C ILE A 224 -34.91 -9.68 6.82
N SER A 225 -33.92 -10.12 6.03
CA SER A 225 -33.24 -11.41 6.24
C SER A 225 -31.90 -11.29 6.97
N GLY A 226 -31.38 -10.08 7.21
CA GLY A 226 -30.13 -9.87 7.90
C GLY A 226 -29.91 -8.46 8.44
N TYR A 227 -28.73 -8.29 9.05
CA TYR A 227 -28.28 -7.01 9.57
C TYR A 227 -26.87 -6.75 9.08
N CYS A 228 -26.57 -5.49 8.77
CA CYS A 228 -25.24 -5.04 8.42
C CYS A 228 -24.29 -5.36 9.56
N PHE A 229 -23.14 -5.90 9.22
CA PHE A 229 -22.06 -6.16 10.16
C PHE A 229 -20.73 -5.92 9.46
N GLN A 230 -19.96 -4.94 9.95
CA GLN A 230 -18.67 -4.53 9.38
C GLN A 230 -18.70 -4.23 7.87
N GLY A 231 -19.80 -3.64 7.41
CA GLY A 231 -19.98 -3.24 6.00
C GLY A 231 -20.53 -4.33 5.08
N ASP A 232 -20.71 -5.55 5.57
CA ASP A 232 -21.35 -6.64 4.82
C ASP A 232 -22.80 -6.88 5.26
N CYS A 233 -23.60 -7.43 4.35
CA CYS A 233 -24.89 -8.05 4.67
C CYS A 233 -24.77 -9.59 4.69
N PRO A 234 -24.23 -10.20 5.76
CA PRO A 234 -24.06 -11.64 5.83
C PRO A 234 -25.41 -12.33 6.06
N THR A 235 -25.82 -13.20 5.14
CA THR A 235 -26.97 -14.09 5.33
C THR A 235 -26.63 -15.50 4.83
N LEU A 236 -27.24 -16.52 5.45
CA LEU A 236 -27.02 -17.91 5.05
C LEU A 236 -27.40 -18.14 3.58
N ASN A 237 -28.49 -17.52 3.11
CA ASN A 237 -28.95 -17.66 1.73
C ASN A 237 -27.98 -17.03 0.74
N LEU A 238 -27.54 -15.79 0.97
CA LEU A 238 -26.58 -15.12 0.08
C LEU A 238 -25.25 -15.90 0.03
N GLN A 239 -24.80 -16.44 1.17
CA GLN A 239 -23.59 -17.26 1.19
C GLN A 239 -23.77 -18.58 0.43
N CYS A 240 -24.92 -19.23 0.55
CA CYS A 240 -25.24 -20.44 -0.21
C CYS A 240 -25.39 -20.17 -1.72
N GLU A 241 -26.04 -19.09 -2.11
CA GLU A 241 -26.20 -18.71 -3.52
C GLU A 241 -24.85 -18.37 -4.16
N ALA A 242 -23.95 -17.72 -3.43
CA ALA A 242 -22.61 -17.41 -3.93
C ALA A 242 -21.76 -18.67 -4.15
N ILE A 243 -21.92 -19.70 -3.30
CA ILE A 243 -21.17 -20.96 -3.39
C ILE A 243 -21.79 -21.92 -4.42
N TRP A 244 -23.11 -22.08 -4.40
CA TRP A 244 -23.84 -23.10 -5.19
C TRP A 244 -24.52 -22.52 -6.43
N GLY A 245 -24.33 -21.25 -6.73
CA GLY A 245 -24.95 -20.56 -7.85
C GLY A 245 -26.40 -20.19 -7.59
N TYR A 246 -27.02 -19.61 -8.62
CA TYR A 246 -28.38 -19.09 -8.56
C TYR A 246 -29.38 -20.11 -8.03
N GLY A 247 -30.19 -19.70 -7.06
CA GLY A 247 -31.16 -20.56 -6.38
C GLY A 247 -30.58 -21.46 -5.29
N GLY A 248 -29.27 -21.37 -4.99
CA GLY A 248 -28.70 -21.94 -3.78
C GLY A 248 -29.27 -21.24 -2.54
N ALA A 249 -29.71 -22.01 -1.55
CA ALA A 249 -30.34 -21.47 -0.34
C ALA A 249 -29.81 -22.17 0.91
N ALA A 250 -29.99 -21.53 2.06
CA ALA A 250 -29.70 -22.14 3.35
C ALA A 250 -30.53 -23.42 3.54
N ALA A 251 -29.87 -24.49 3.98
CA ALA A 251 -30.55 -25.72 4.32
C ALA A 251 -31.40 -25.53 5.59
N ASP A 252 -32.31 -26.47 5.81
CA ASP A 252 -33.10 -26.50 7.03
C ASP A 252 -32.20 -26.76 8.26
N ARG A 253 -32.63 -26.25 9.43
CA ARG A 253 -31.88 -26.36 10.70
C ARG A 253 -31.46 -27.79 11.03
N GLN A 254 -32.24 -28.78 10.59
CA GLN A 254 -31.96 -30.20 10.73
C GLN A 254 -30.61 -30.60 10.12
N CYS A 255 -30.22 -30.01 8.99
CA CYS A 255 -28.90 -30.26 8.40
C CYS A 255 -27.79 -29.76 9.32
N PHE A 256 -27.92 -28.53 9.84
CA PHE A 256 -26.96 -27.95 10.78
C PHE A 256 -26.82 -28.83 12.04
N GLU A 257 -27.92 -29.22 12.67
CA GLU A 257 -27.89 -30.08 13.87
C GLU A 257 -27.28 -31.46 13.60
N GLN A 258 -27.57 -32.07 12.44
CA GLN A 258 -27.10 -33.42 12.13
C GLN A 258 -25.61 -33.49 11.81
N PHE A 259 -25.04 -32.45 11.22
CA PHE A 259 -23.65 -32.43 10.80
C PHE A 259 -22.76 -31.64 11.77
N ASN A 260 -23.16 -30.43 12.17
CA ASN A 260 -22.28 -29.54 12.95
C ASN A 260 -22.07 -30.02 14.39
N SER A 261 -23.04 -30.74 14.98
CA SER A 261 -22.88 -31.37 16.29
C SER A 261 -21.94 -32.59 16.28
N LYS A 262 -21.54 -33.11 15.12
CA LYS A 262 -20.63 -34.25 15.02
C LYS A 262 -19.16 -33.87 15.09
N GLY A 263 -18.79 -32.66 14.66
CA GLY A 263 -17.39 -32.22 14.58
C GLY A 263 -16.59 -33.10 13.63
N SER A 264 -16.92 -33.04 12.35
CA SER A 264 -16.31 -33.81 11.27
C SER A 264 -16.07 -32.93 10.05
N ILE A 265 -15.43 -33.47 9.02
CA ILE A 265 -15.18 -32.74 7.76
C ILE A 265 -16.45 -32.16 7.12
N ASN A 266 -17.61 -32.79 7.31
CA ASN A 266 -18.89 -32.34 6.73
C ASN A 266 -19.68 -31.38 7.64
N GLY A 267 -19.18 -31.08 8.85
CA GLY A 267 -19.88 -30.22 9.80
C GLY A 267 -19.13 -30.07 11.12
N HIS A 268 -18.76 -28.83 11.45
CA HIS A 268 -17.99 -28.47 12.64
C HIS A 268 -18.10 -26.97 12.98
N CYS A 269 -17.62 -26.55 14.14
CA CYS A 269 -17.51 -25.14 14.56
C CYS A 269 -16.04 -24.69 14.54
N GLY A 270 -15.41 -24.79 13.36
CA GLY A 270 -13.98 -24.51 13.21
C GLY A 270 -13.08 -25.69 13.60
N ARG A 271 -11.78 -25.40 13.73
CA ARG A 271 -10.73 -26.35 14.11
C ARG A 271 -9.96 -25.85 15.32
N ASP A 272 -9.46 -26.76 16.14
CA ASP A 272 -8.59 -26.43 17.27
C ASP A 272 -7.13 -26.20 16.81
N THR A 273 -6.25 -25.84 17.75
CA THR A 273 -4.81 -25.62 17.47
C THR A 273 -4.08 -26.86 16.95
N ASN A 274 -4.67 -28.05 17.08
CA ASN A 274 -4.12 -29.32 16.65
C ASN A 274 -4.81 -29.85 15.37
N ASP A 275 -5.54 -28.98 14.66
CA ASP A 275 -6.27 -29.28 13.42
C ASP A 275 -7.43 -30.28 13.58
N HIS A 276 -7.94 -30.47 14.81
CA HIS A 276 -9.14 -31.29 15.04
C HIS A 276 -10.42 -30.49 14.86
N TYR A 277 -11.42 -31.11 14.24
CA TYR A 277 -12.75 -30.52 14.07
C TYR A 277 -13.46 -30.36 15.42
N ILE A 278 -13.90 -29.13 15.70
CA ILE A 278 -14.63 -28.78 16.91
C ILE A 278 -16.12 -29.12 16.71
N LYS A 279 -16.72 -29.81 17.67
CA LYS A 279 -18.17 -30.06 17.68
C LYS A 279 -18.91 -28.79 18.08
N CYS A 280 -19.99 -28.46 17.38
CA CYS A 280 -20.84 -27.35 17.77
C CYS A 280 -21.75 -27.72 18.94
N GLU A 281 -21.84 -26.79 19.90
CA GLU A 281 -22.91 -26.80 20.91
C GLU A 281 -24.29 -26.54 20.25
N PRO A 282 -25.40 -27.03 20.84
CA PRO A 282 -26.75 -26.93 20.25
C PRO A 282 -27.18 -25.50 19.88
N GLU A 283 -26.72 -24.51 20.63
CA GLU A 283 -27.00 -23.08 20.41
C GLU A 283 -26.19 -22.52 19.24
N ASN A 284 -25.04 -23.13 18.92
CA ASN A 284 -24.06 -22.65 17.93
C ASN A 284 -24.13 -23.40 16.60
N VAL A 285 -25.01 -24.40 16.47
CA VAL A 285 -25.09 -25.25 15.26
C VAL A 285 -25.29 -24.47 13.97
N GLN A 286 -25.97 -23.32 14.01
CA GLN A 286 -26.18 -22.46 12.85
C GLN A 286 -25.00 -21.54 12.52
N CYS A 287 -23.95 -21.51 13.35
CA CYS A 287 -22.75 -20.72 13.15
C CYS A 287 -21.52 -21.56 12.75
N GLY A 288 -21.67 -22.88 12.65
CA GLY A 288 -20.61 -23.79 12.21
C GLY A 288 -20.44 -23.83 10.69
N THR A 289 -20.18 -25.01 10.14
CA THR A 289 -20.15 -25.25 8.69
C THR A 289 -21.49 -24.90 8.05
N LEU A 290 -21.46 -24.10 6.99
CA LEU A 290 -22.63 -23.71 6.24
C LEU A 290 -23.27 -24.95 5.59
N GLN A 291 -24.57 -25.12 5.81
CA GLN A 291 -25.37 -26.16 5.17
C GLN A 291 -26.32 -25.49 4.19
N CYS A 292 -26.28 -25.93 2.94
CA CYS A 292 -27.08 -25.40 1.83
C CYS A 292 -27.98 -26.48 1.21
N LYS A 293 -28.99 -26.04 0.46
CA LYS A 293 -29.86 -26.86 -0.39
C LYS A 293 -30.09 -26.15 -1.71
N GLU A 294 -30.62 -26.88 -2.70
CA GLU A 294 -30.93 -26.29 -4.02
C GLU A 294 -29.67 -25.70 -4.70
N GLY A 295 -29.83 -24.95 -5.78
CA GLY A 295 -28.73 -24.50 -6.63
C GLY A 295 -28.06 -25.63 -7.43
N GLU A 296 -26.86 -25.38 -7.92
CA GLU A 296 -26.09 -26.29 -8.76
C GLU A 296 -25.64 -27.57 -8.03
N ARG A 297 -25.29 -28.58 -8.81
CA ARG A 297 -24.81 -29.87 -8.26
C ARG A 297 -23.41 -29.78 -7.66
N GLN A 298 -22.62 -28.82 -8.11
CA GLN A 298 -21.24 -28.58 -7.69
C GLN A 298 -21.09 -27.09 -7.37
N PRO A 299 -20.16 -26.71 -6.48
CA PRO A 299 -19.88 -25.31 -6.22
C PRO A 299 -19.47 -24.56 -7.50
N VAL A 300 -19.93 -23.33 -7.67
CA VAL A 300 -19.61 -22.48 -8.83
C VAL A 300 -18.39 -21.59 -8.58
N THR A 301 -17.99 -21.43 -7.32
CA THR A 301 -16.83 -20.61 -6.90
C THR A 301 -15.52 -21.35 -7.17
N GLU A 302 -14.57 -20.67 -7.82
CA GLU A 302 -13.23 -21.22 -8.06
C GLU A 302 -12.51 -21.53 -6.74
N GLY A 303 -11.90 -22.73 -6.63
CA GLY A 303 -11.17 -23.18 -5.44
C GLY A 303 -12.02 -23.92 -4.40
N VAL A 304 -13.34 -23.96 -4.56
CA VAL A 304 -14.28 -24.66 -3.66
C VAL A 304 -14.76 -26.00 -4.24
N ASP A 305 -14.39 -26.31 -5.48
CA ASP A 305 -14.80 -27.46 -6.28
C ASP A 305 -14.16 -28.80 -5.85
N GLN A 306 -13.09 -28.78 -5.05
CA GLN A 306 -12.29 -29.97 -4.76
C GLN A 306 -12.87 -30.86 -3.64
N LEU A 307 -13.51 -30.28 -2.62
CA LEU A 307 -14.06 -31.02 -1.48
C LEU A 307 -15.43 -30.45 -1.11
N TYR A 308 -16.48 -31.13 -1.56
CA TYR A 308 -17.85 -30.84 -1.16
C TYR A 308 -18.62 -32.13 -0.89
N SER A 309 -19.69 -32.01 -0.12
CA SER A 309 -20.60 -33.09 0.21
C SER A 309 -22.02 -32.72 -0.18
N ARG A 310 -22.77 -33.72 -0.62
CA ARG A 310 -24.21 -33.62 -0.86
C ARG A 310 -24.86 -34.87 -0.30
N THR A 311 -25.67 -34.69 0.75
CA THR A 311 -26.32 -35.78 1.46
C THR A 311 -27.81 -35.50 1.56
N ILE A 312 -28.64 -36.53 1.38
CA ILE A 312 -30.07 -36.45 1.69
C ILE A 312 -30.28 -37.21 3.00
N ILE A 313 -30.78 -36.53 4.02
CA ILE A 313 -31.11 -37.13 5.31
C ILE A 313 -32.63 -37.28 5.42
N SER A 314 -33.10 -38.33 6.08
CA SER A 314 -34.53 -38.52 6.36
C SER A 314 -34.77 -38.48 7.86
N ILE A 315 -35.59 -37.53 8.32
CA ILE A 315 -35.98 -37.40 9.73
C ILE A 315 -37.50 -37.50 9.80
N LYS A 316 -37.99 -38.52 10.51
CA LYS A 316 -39.44 -38.79 10.67
C LYS A 316 -40.19 -38.87 9.33
N GLY A 317 -39.54 -39.40 8.29
CA GLY A 317 -40.12 -39.56 6.95
C GLY A 317 -40.09 -38.31 6.07
N ILE A 318 -39.51 -37.20 6.53
CA ILE A 318 -39.27 -35.99 5.73
C ILE A 318 -37.82 -36.00 5.28
N GLU A 319 -37.59 -35.82 3.98
CA GLU A 319 -36.26 -35.73 3.38
C GLU A 319 -35.75 -34.28 3.40
N TYR A 320 -34.48 -34.11 3.77
CA TYR A 320 -33.77 -32.84 3.75
C TYR A 320 -32.49 -32.99 2.92
N GLU A 321 -32.29 -32.09 1.96
CA GLU A 321 -31.04 -31.99 1.21
C GLU A 321 -30.05 -31.11 1.98
N CYS A 322 -28.86 -31.65 2.25
CA CYS A 322 -27.78 -30.96 2.94
C CYS A 322 -26.53 -30.99 2.07
N LYS A 323 -26.08 -29.81 1.64
CA LYS A 323 -24.84 -29.59 0.88
C LYS A 323 -23.88 -28.78 1.74
N ALA A 324 -22.61 -29.16 1.75
CA ALA A 324 -21.57 -28.42 2.46
C ALA A 324 -20.25 -28.51 1.70
N THR A 325 -19.41 -27.50 1.86
CA THR A 325 -18.06 -27.45 1.28
C THR A 325 -17.04 -27.62 2.39
N SER A 326 -15.95 -28.35 2.13
CA SER A 326 -14.97 -28.79 3.13
C SER A 326 -13.55 -28.65 2.59
N GLY A 327 -13.16 -27.45 2.15
CA GLY A 327 -11.84 -27.15 1.59
C GLY A 327 -11.18 -25.92 2.22
N GLN A 328 -9.86 -25.77 2.09
CA GLN A 328 -9.21 -24.48 2.33
C GLN A 328 -9.64 -23.54 1.21
N VAL A 329 -10.32 -22.46 1.58
CA VAL A 329 -10.82 -21.51 0.59
C VAL A 329 -9.70 -20.51 0.36
N GLY A 330 -8.98 -20.66 -0.76
CA GLY A 330 -7.87 -19.76 -1.11
C GLY A 330 -8.30 -18.34 -1.49
N SER A 331 -9.60 -18.02 -1.48
CA SER A 331 -10.15 -16.70 -1.80
C SER A 331 -10.56 -15.96 -0.53
N SER A 332 -10.21 -14.67 -0.42
CA SER A 332 -10.54 -13.78 0.70
C SER A 332 -12.03 -13.57 0.95
N GLU A 333 -12.91 -13.96 0.02
CA GLU A 333 -14.36 -13.70 0.10
C GLU A 333 -15.14 -14.68 0.97
N PHE A 334 -14.60 -15.86 1.32
CA PHE A 334 -15.30 -16.85 2.13
C PHE A 334 -14.45 -17.35 3.29
N PRO A 335 -15.04 -17.59 4.47
CA PRO A 335 -14.35 -18.23 5.57
C PRO A 335 -13.80 -19.59 5.15
N ASP A 336 -12.65 -19.94 5.69
CA ASP A 336 -12.06 -21.27 5.53
C ASP A 336 -13.09 -22.37 5.83
N HIS A 337 -13.05 -23.44 5.03
CA HIS A 337 -13.93 -24.60 5.19
C HIS A 337 -15.43 -24.33 4.99
N GLY A 338 -15.81 -23.23 4.33
CA GLY A 338 -17.22 -22.91 4.09
C GLY A 338 -18.00 -22.71 5.38
N LEU A 339 -17.36 -22.14 6.40
CA LEU A 339 -18.02 -21.77 7.64
C LEU A 339 -18.98 -20.59 7.42
N VAL A 340 -19.99 -20.49 8.27
CA VAL A 340 -20.92 -19.35 8.29
C VAL A 340 -20.13 -18.07 8.61
N LYS A 341 -20.36 -17.02 7.80
CA LYS A 341 -19.70 -15.72 7.98
C LYS A 341 -20.10 -15.07 9.31
N ASP A 342 -19.15 -14.37 9.91
CA ASP A 342 -19.41 -13.53 11.08
C ASP A 342 -20.43 -12.42 10.74
N GLY A 343 -21.26 -12.07 11.71
CA GLY A 343 -22.41 -11.18 11.52
C GLY A 343 -23.69 -11.85 11.01
N THR A 344 -23.63 -13.10 10.52
CA THR A 344 -24.81 -13.81 10.00
C THR A 344 -25.85 -14.03 11.12
N PRO A 345 -27.14 -13.73 10.91
CA PRO A 345 -28.16 -13.99 11.91
C PRO A 345 -28.32 -15.47 12.24
N CYS A 346 -28.31 -15.80 13.53
CA CYS A 346 -28.55 -17.16 14.06
C CYS A 346 -29.77 -17.24 15.00
N GLY A 347 -30.48 -16.11 15.16
CA GLY A 347 -31.70 -16.01 15.98
C GLY A 347 -32.12 -14.54 16.15
N ASP A 348 -33.17 -14.32 16.93
CA ASP A 348 -33.69 -12.97 17.19
C ASP A 348 -32.67 -12.14 17.98
N ASN A 349 -32.16 -11.07 17.36
CA ASN A 349 -31.07 -10.23 17.89
C ASN A 349 -29.76 -11.00 18.17
N LEU A 350 -29.55 -12.14 17.50
CA LEU A 350 -28.35 -12.94 17.62
C LEU A 350 -27.62 -13.05 16.28
N ILE A 351 -26.30 -12.99 16.33
CA ILE A 351 -25.40 -13.13 15.18
C ILE A 351 -24.32 -14.17 15.46
N CYS A 352 -23.78 -14.77 14.40
CA CYS A 352 -22.61 -15.61 14.47
C CYS A 352 -21.34 -14.77 14.63
N LEU A 353 -20.51 -15.08 15.61
CA LEU A 353 -19.16 -14.55 15.77
C LEU A 353 -18.22 -15.65 16.22
N ASN A 354 -17.12 -15.85 15.50
CA ASN A 354 -16.16 -16.95 15.76
C ASN A 354 -16.88 -18.29 15.98
N GLN A 355 -17.83 -18.62 15.09
CA GLN A 355 -18.63 -19.84 15.11
C GLN A 355 -19.50 -20.02 16.38
N THR A 356 -19.78 -18.94 17.10
CA THR A 356 -20.70 -18.92 18.25
C THR A 356 -21.88 -17.98 18.01
N CYS A 357 -23.08 -18.36 18.46
CA CYS A 357 -24.27 -17.55 18.33
C CYS A 357 -24.40 -16.62 19.54
N VAL A 358 -24.18 -15.32 19.33
CA VAL A 358 -24.08 -14.31 20.39
C VAL A 358 -24.98 -13.11 20.11
N SER A 359 -25.22 -12.29 21.13
CA SER A 359 -26.02 -11.07 21.01
C SER A 359 -25.34 -10.02 20.12
N ILE A 360 -26.11 -9.38 19.23
CA ILE A 360 -25.60 -8.27 18.39
C ILE A 360 -25.36 -6.98 19.18
N PHE A 361 -26.08 -6.76 20.30
CA PHE A 361 -26.10 -5.49 21.02
C PHE A 361 -24.72 -4.93 21.45
N PRO A 362 -23.75 -5.75 21.92
CA PRO A 362 -22.41 -5.26 22.25
C PRO A 362 -21.62 -4.74 21.04
N HIS A 363 -22.04 -5.10 19.83
CA HIS A 363 -21.36 -4.77 18.58
C HIS A 363 -22.05 -3.64 17.80
N ILE A 364 -23.12 -3.07 18.35
CA ILE A 364 -23.81 -1.91 17.79
C ILE A 364 -23.28 -0.66 18.49
N ASP A 365 -22.68 0.26 17.74
CA ASP A 365 -22.29 1.57 18.27
C ASP A 365 -23.55 2.40 18.57
N GLN A 366 -23.73 2.71 19.86
CA GLN A 366 -24.87 3.50 20.35
C GLN A 366 -24.67 5.01 20.22
N THR A 367 -23.48 5.45 19.83
CA THR A 367 -23.22 6.86 19.51
C THR A 367 -24.19 7.28 18.41
N LYS A 368 -24.84 8.43 18.54
CA LYS A 368 -25.77 8.93 17.53
C LYS A 368 -25.04 9.81 16.53
N CYS A 369 -25.40 9.69 15.26
CA CYS A 369 -25.05 10.68 14.24
C CYS A 369 -25.74 12.03 14.51
N PRO A 370 -25.30 13.10 13.83
CA PRO A 370 -25.94 14.40 13.90
C PRO A 370 -27.45 14.33 13.66
N THR A 371 -28.20 15.10 14.45
CA THR A 371 -29.66 15.14 14.40
C THR A 371 -30.15 16.53 14.08
N ASN A 372 -31.32 16.59 13.45
CA ASN A 372 -32.00 17.86 13.20
C ASN A 372 -32.66 18.42 14.47
N SER A 373 -33.32 19.58 14.35
CA SER A 373 -34.04 20.22 15.46
C SER A 373 -35.19 19.39 16.07
N GLN A 374 -35.63 18.32 15.40
CA GLN A 374 -36.67 17.40 15.85
C GLN A 374 -36.08 16.12 16.49
N GLY A 375 -34.75 15.99 16.53
CA GLY A 375 -34.08 14.81 17.08
C GLY A 375 -34.01 13.62 16.11
N GLN A 376 -34.28 13.83 14.82
CA GLN A 376 -34.17 12.80 13.79
C GLN A 376 -32.72 12.70 13.32
N GLU A 377 -32.17 11.49 13.39
CA GLU A 377 -30.79 11.19 12.99
C GLU A 377 -30.65 11.32 11.47
N CYS A 378 -29.63 12.06 11.03
CA CYS A 378 -29.43 12.40 9.61
C CYS A 378 -30.67 12.97 8.92
N SER A 379 -31.54 13.68 9.68
CA SER A 379 -32.80 14.26 9.20
C SER A 379 -33.74 13.28 8.47
N ASP A 380 -33.61 11.97 8.71
CA ASP A 380 -34.27 10.90 7.92
C ASP A 380 -34.02 11.01 6.40
N ARG A 381 -32.87 11.58 6.00
CA ARG A 381 -32.46 11.90 4.61
C ARG A 381 -31.03 11.48 4.35
N GLY A 382 -30.61 10.44 5.04
CA GLY A 382 -29.27 9.90 4.97
C GLY A 382 -29.10 8.72 5.89
N VAL A 383 -27.93 8.14 5.84
CA VAL A 383 -27.56 6.95 6.60
C VAL A 383 -26.43 7.28 7.56
N CYS A 384 -26.55 6.81 8.79
CA CYS A 384 -25.50 6.97 9.80
C CYS A 384 -24.38 5.95 9.57
N THR A 385 -23.16 6.44 9.38
CA THR A 385 -21.97 5.62 9.09
C THR A 385 -21.31 5.07 10.35
N ASN A 386 -20.44 4.08 10.19
CA ASN A 386 -19.52 3.55 11.21
C ASN A 386 -18.65 4.62 11.90
N THR A 387 -18.44 5.77 11.26
CA THR A 387 -17.68 6.91 11.81
C THR A 387 -18.54 7.98 12.48
N ASN A 388 -19.83 7.68 12.75
CA ASN A 388 -20.78 8.59 13.38
C ASN A 388 -21.03 9.88 12.57
N ARG A 389 -20.98 9.77 11.24
CA ARG A 389 -21.29 10.86 10.30
C ARG A 389 -22.52 10.49 9.46
N CYS A 390 -23.21 11.51 8.96
CA CYS A 390 -24.34 11.30 8.06
C CYS A 390 -23.86 11.25 6.61
N PHE A 391 -24.17 10.15 5.93
CA PHE A 391 -24.08 10.02 4.49
C PHE A 391 -25.43 10.42 3.89
N CYS A 392 -25.51 11.59 3.24
CA CYS A 392 -26.78 12.16 2.80
C CYS A 392 -27.27 11.57 1.48
N ASP A 393 -28.60 11.45 1.36
CA ASP A 393 -29.24 11.05 0.12
C ASP A 393 -29.04 12.12 -0.97
N MET A 394 -29.14 11.72 -2.25
CA MET A 394 -28.98 12.65 -3.36
C MET A 394 -29.93 13.87 -3.26
N GLY A 395 -29.35 15.06 -3.36
CA GLY A 395 -30.06 16.34 -3.21
C GLY A 395 -30.09 16.88 -1.78
N TRP A 396 -29.51 16.18 -0.81
CA TRP A 396 -29.37 16.60 0.58
C TRP A 396 -27.90 16.78 0.97
N GLY A 397 -27.64 17.65 1.93
CA GLY A 397 -26.31 17.92 2.43
C GLY A 397 -26.32 18.62 3.80
N GLY A 398 -25.13 19.03 4.22
CA GLY A 398 -24.89 19.50 5.60
C GLY A 398 -24.54 18.35 6.54
N ILE A 399 -24.17 18.68 7.77
CA ILE A 399 -23.68 17.70 8.77
C ILE A 399 -24.75 16.69 9.19
N ASP A 400 -26.03 17.07 9.11
CA ASP A 400 -27.20 16.30 9.53
C ASP A 400 -28.18 16.04 8.38
N CYS A 401 -27.76 16.27 7.13
CA CYS A 401 -28.59 16.13 5.91
C CYS A 401 -29.87 17.00 5.88
N SER A 402 -29.87 18.13 6.60
CA SER A 402 -31.01 19.05 6.63
C SER A 402 -31.04 20.05 5.46
N LEU A 403 -29.92 20.26 4.77
CA LEU A 403 -29.79 21.26 3.70
C LEU A 403 -30.16 20.67 2.34
N VAL A 404 -30.92 21.41 1.55
CA VAL A 404 -31.18 21.06 0.14
C VAL A 404 -29.98 21.50 -0.69
N VAL A 405 -29.38 20.56 -1.42
CA VAL A 405 -28.31 20.83 -2.38
C VAL A 405 -28.90 20.80 -3.79
N LEU A 406 -28.80 21.92 -4.49
CA LEU A 406 -29.19 21.98 -5.90
C LEU A 406 -28.14 21.24 -6.71
N LEU A 407 -28.51 20.08 -7.27
CA LEU A 407 -27.67 19.37 -8.23
C LEU A 407 -27.57 20.24 -9.50
N THR A 408 -26.49 21.00 -9.64
CA THR A 408 -26.10 21.55 -10.94
C THR A 408 -25.56 20.39 -11.75
N THR A 409 -26.41 19.76 -12.57
CA THR A 409 -25.90 18.91 -13.64
C THR A 409 -24.94 19.76 -14.47
N PRO A 410 -23.70 19.32 -14.70
CA PRO A 410 -22.92 19.89 -15.79
C PRO A 410 -23.78 19.72 -17.05
N LEU A 411 -24.00 20.80 -17.79
CA LEU A 411 -24.53 20.68 -19.15
C LEU A 411 -23.68 19.64 -19.88
N PRO A 412 -24.28 18.69 -20.62
CA PRO A 412 -23.50 17.78 -21.43
C PRO A 412 -22.62 18.61 -22.35
N THR A 413 -21.31 18.51 -22.18
CA THR A 413 -20.35 19.03 -23.14
C THR A 413 -20.72 18.42 -24.49
N GLU A 414 -21.13 19.25 -25.44
CA GLU A 414 -21.39 18.81 -26.81
C GLU A 414 -20.19 17.99 -27.28
N ALA A 415 -20.42 16.70 -27.53
CA ALA A 415 -19.44 15.86 -28.18
C ALA A 415 -19.13 16.49 -29.55
N LEU A 416 -17.86 16.82 -29.78
CA LEU A 416 -17.35 17.15 -31.11
C LEU A 416 -17.77 16.02 -32.08
N PRO A 417 -18.32 16.35 -33.26
CA PRO A 417 -18.80 15.34 -34.19
C PRO A 417 -17.64 14.45 -34.63
N THR A 418 -17.73 13.16 -34.28
CA THR A 418 -16.89 12.11 -34.84
C THR A 418 -17.29 11.89 -36.31
N PRO A 419 -16.33 11.62 -37.22
CA PRO A 419 -16.65 11.35 -38.62
C PRO A 419 -17.48 10.08 -38.73
N GLU A 420 -18.57 10.16 -39.50
CA GLU A 420 -19.49 9.06 -39.77
C GLU A 420 -18.75 7.81 -40.28
N ASN A 421 -18.68 6.77 -39.46
CA ASN A 421 -18.50 5.40 -39.94
C ASN A 421 -19.89 4.77 -40.10
N THR A 422 -20.45 4.86 -41.31
CA THR A 422 -21.67 4.14 -41.70
C THR A 422 -21.43 2.64 -41.66
N ILE A 423 -21.76 2.00 -40.54
CA ILE A 423 -22.01 0.56 -40.48
C ILE A 423 -23.49 0.36 -40.77
N LYS A 424 -23.82 -0.07 -41.99
CA LYS A 424 -25.17 -0.52 -42.36
C LYS A 424 -25.50 -1.79 -41.58
N MET A 425 -26.44 -1.69 -40.64
CA MET A 425 -27.07 -2.87 -40.04
C MET A 425 -28.11 -3.44 -41.00
N GLU A 426 -27.80 -4.58 -41.62
CA GLU A 426 -28.82 -5.40 -42.28
C GLU A 426 -29.53 -6.29 -41.26
N LYS A 427 -30.85 -6.18 -41.23
CA LYS A 427 -31.76 -6.97 -40.40
C LYS A 427 -31.79 -8.41 -40.92
N LYS A 428 -31.19 -9.34 -40.18
CA LYS A 428 -31.26 -10.78 -40.49
C LYS A 428 -32.53 -11.36 -39.87
N GLU A 429 -33.58 -11.53 -40.68
CA GLU A 429 -34.79 -12.24 -40.27
C GLU A 429 -34.57 -13.75 -40.38
N THR A 430 -34.76 -14.48 -39.28
CA THR A 430 -34.81 -15.94 -39.24
C THR A 430 -36.25 -16.42 -39.49
N PRO A 431 -36.52 -17.27 -40.49
CA PRO A 431 -37.84 -17.85 -40.67
C PRO A 431 -38.01 -19.07 -39.75
N TYR A 432 -38.98 -19.00 -38.85
CA TYR A 432 -39.55 -20.19 -38.21
C TYR A 432 -40.52 -20.90 -39.17
N GLY A 433 -40.32 -22.21 -39.35
CA GLY A 433 -41.41 -23.18 -39.48
C GLY A 433 -41.69 -23.82 -40.85
N LYS A 434 -41.34 -25.12 -40.95
CA LYS A 434 -42.03 -26.28 -41.59
C LYS A 434 -40.94 -27.36 -41.78
N LEU A 435 -40.96 -28.53 -41.15
CA LEU A 435 -42.02 -29.47 -40.79
C LEU A 435 -41.63 -30.23 -39.51
#